data_AF-A0A815ZFK4-F1
#
_entry.id   AF-A0A815ZFK4-F1
#
_cell.length_a   1.000
_cell.length_b   1.000
_cell.length_c   1.000
_cell.angle_alpha   90.00
_cell.angle_beta   90.00
_cell.angle_gamma   90.00
#
_symmetry.space_group_name_H-M   'P 1'
#
loop_
_entity.id
_entity.type
_entity.pdbx_description
1 polymer ?
#
loop_
_entity_poly.entity_id
_entity_poly.type
_entity_poly.pdbx_seq_one_letter_code
_entity_poly.pdbx_strand_id
1 'polypeptide(L)'
;STYLIGSPAFDRIKITRNKNECILLINVHNNSPTNIYIERVLLNGKILSTFPFIDHINDLKCSNNNNQSNIQLDFFMSSTPLLLYDK
;
A
#
# COMPACT_ATOMS: atom_id res chain seq x y z
N SER A 1 -8.72 -2.67 13.29
CA SER A 1 -9.12 -1.38 12.66
C SER A 1 -8.85 -1.45 11.18
N THR A 2 -9.71 -0.85 10.36
CA THR A 2 -9.56 -0.77 8.91
C THR A 2 -9.27 0.67 8.49
N TYR A 3 -8.45 0.84 7.47
CA TYR A 3 -8.12 2.13 6.87
C TYR A 3 -8.63 2.15 5.44
N LEU A 4 -9.46 3.13 5.08
CA LEU A 4 -9.88 3.36 3.69
C LEU A 4 -8.70 3.96 2.91
N ILE A 5 -8.40 3.38 1.74
CA ILE A 5 -7.35 3.86 0.85
C ILE A 5 -7.84 5.11 0.12
N GLY A 6 -7.10 6.22 0.28
CA GLY A 6 -7.21 7.43 -0.55
C GLY A 6 -6.26 7.36 -1.76
N SER A 7 -5.75 8.50 -2.22
CA SER A 7 -4.72 8.57 -3.27
C SER A 7 -3.39 9.04 -2.69
N PRO A 8 -2.27 8.31 -2.90
CA PRO A 8 -0.95 8.73 -2.40
C PRO A 8 -0.47 10.04 -3.03
N ALA A 9 0.14 10.92 -2.22
CA ALA A 9 0.66 12.21 -2.69
C ALA A 9 2.17 12.20 -3.04
N PHE A 10 2.92 11.19 -2.55
CA PHE A 10 4.38 11.12 -2.68
C PHE A 10 4.81 9.83 -3.36
N ASP A 11 5.89 9.88 -4.14
CA ASP A 11 6.41 8.72 -4.88
C ASP A 11 6.92 7.59 -3.99
N ARG A 12 7.46 7.96 -2.82
CA ARG A 12 7.97 6.99 -1.84
C ARG A 12 7.84 7.53 -0.42
N ILE A 13 7.32 6.69 0.47
CA ILE A 13 7.24 6.97 1.90
C ILE A 13 7.85 5.78 2.66
N LYS A 14 8.67 6.11 3.67
CA LYS A 14 9.22 5.13 4.62
C LYS A 14 8.74 5.49 6.02
N ILE A 15 8.02 4.58 6.66
CA ILE A 15 7.50 4.75 8.02
C ILE A 15 8.16 3.72 8.93
N THR A 16 8.89 4.20 9.93
CA THR A 16 9.48 3.36 10.99
C THR A 16 8.54 3.27 12.18
N ARG A 17 8.22 2.04 12.60
CA ARG A 17 7.29 1.73 13.69
C ARG A 17 8.02 0.88 14.74
N ASN A 18 7.47 0.81 15.95
CA ASN A 18 7.98 -0.01 17.06
C ASN A 18 9.49 0.16 17.29
N LYS A 19 9.95 1.41 17.50
CA LYS A 19 11.37 1.70 17.76
C LYS A 19 12.34 1.15 16.68
N ASN A 20 11.95 1.27 15.41
CA ASN A 20 12.69 0.82 14.22
C ASN A 20 12.69 -0.69 13.96
N GLU A 21 11.94 -1.49 14.71
CA GLU A 21 11.83 -2.93 14.51
C GLU A 21 10.99 -3.29 13.27
N CYS A 22 10.16 -2.35 12.81
CA CYS A 22 9.28 -2.56 11.68
C CYS A 22 9.24 -1.37 10.74
N ILE A 23 9.39 -1.63 9.45
CA ILE A 23 9.34 -0.61 8.40
C ILE A 23 8.15 -0.89 7.51
N LEU A 24 7.30 0.13 7.32
CA LEU A 24 6.33 0.17 6.25
C LEU A 24 6.90 1.04 5.13
N LEU A 25 7.08 0.43 3.95
CA LEU A 25 7.46 1.10 2.71
C LEU A 25 6.22 1.26 1.86
N ILE A 26 5.98 2.47 1.38
CA ILE A 26 4.95 2.77 0.39
C ILE A 26 5.69 3.28 -0.84
N ASN A 27 5.58 2.57 -1.95
CA ASN A 27 6.08 3.02 -3.25
C ASN A 27 4.89 3.30 -4.17
N VAL A 28 4.98 4.37 -4.92
CA VAL A 28 3.94 4.79 -5.86
C VAL A 28 4.56 4.85 -7.24
N HIS A 29 4.03 4.01 -8.12
CA HIS A 29 4.49 3.85 -9.49
C HIS A 29 3.60 4.67 -10.41
N ASN A 30 4.21 5.32 -11.41
CA ASN A 30 3.51 6.19 -12.36
C ASN A 30 2.76 7.36 -11.68
N ASN A 31 3.25 7.84 -10.53
CA ASN A 31 2.67 9.00 -9.86
C ASN A 31 2.89 10.27 -10.69
N SER A 32 1.82 11.01 -10.97
CA SER A 32 1.89 12.28 -11.67
C SER A 32 0.63 13.10 -11.37
N PRO A 33 0.65 14.42 -11.60
CA PRO A 33 -0.55 15.26 -11.41
C PRO A 33 -1.77 14.80 -12.21
N THR A 34 -1.57 14.06 -13.32
CA THR A 34 -2.65 13.53 -14.15
C THR A 34 -3.06 12.11 -13.76
N ASN A 35 -2.21 11.36 -13.06
CA ASN A 35 -2.45 9.96 -12.68
C ASN A 35 -3.03 9.88 -11.26
N ILE A 36 -4.28 10.31 -11.12
CA ILE A 36 -4.92 10.47 -9.80
C ILE A 36 -5.60 9.19 -9.29
N TYR A 37 -5.82 8.21 -10.18
CA TYR A 37 -6.52 6.97 -9.86
C TYR A 37 -5.54 5.85 -9.53
N ILE A 38 -5.94 4.98 -8.61
CA ILE A 38 -5.21 3.74 -8.33
C ILE A 38 -5.74 2.66 -9.28
N GLU A 39 -4.84 2.10 -10.08
CA GLU A 39 -5.12 0.93 -10.92
C GLU A 39 -5.10 -0.36 -10.08
N ARG A 40 -4.09 -0.52 -9.22
CA ARG A 40 -3.96 -1.65 -8.29
C ARG A 40 -3.03 -1.33 -7.14
N VAL A 41 -3.17 -2.10 -6.06
CA VAL A 41 -2.28 -2.07 -4.89
C VAL A 41 -1.74 -3.46 -4.65
N LEU A 42 -0.42 -3.56 -4.44
CA LEU A 42 0.22 -4.79 -3.99
C LEU A 42 0.67 -4.66 -2.54
N LEU A 43 0.43 -5.70 -1.74
CA LEU A 43 1.00 -5.89 -0.42
C LEU A 43 2.04 -7.01 -0.49
N ASN A 44 3.29 -6.67 -0.19
CA ASN A 44 4.44 -7.59 -0.24
C ASN A 44 4.50 -8.36 -1.57
N GLY A 45 4.25 -7.66 -2.68
CA GLY A 45 4.28 -8.21 -4.05
C GLY A 45 3.02 -8.98 -4.49
N LYS A 46 2.00 -9.12 -3.64
CA LYS A 46 0.72 -9.78 -3.97
C LYS A 46 -0.41 -8.77 -4.05
N ILE A 47 -1.43 -9.02 -4.89
CA ILE A 47 -2.61 -8.15 -4.97
C ILE A 47 -3.24 -8.02 -3.58
N LEU A 48 -3.50 -6.79 -3.15
CA LEU A 48 -4.16 -6.50 -1.89
C LEU A 48 -5.63 -6.94 -1.98
N SER A 49 -5.95 -8.08 -1.35
CA SER A 49 -7.29 -8.68 -1.39
C SER A 49 -8.36 -7.87 -0.65
N THR A 50 -7.94 -6.97 0.24
CA THR A 50 -8.81 -6.12 1.07
C THR A 50 -9.11 -4.78 0.42
N PHE A 51 -8.57 -4.49 -0.76
CA PHE A 51 -8.82 -3.23 -1.49
C PHE A 51 -10.34 -2.98 -1.65
N PRO A 52 -10.85 -1.76 -1.35
CA PRO A 52 -10.13 -0.50 -1.16
C PRO A 52 -9.71 -0.20 0.29
N PHE A 53 -9.55 -1.21 1.14
CA PHE A 53 -9.15 -1.05 2.53
C PHE A 53 -7.79 -1.70 2.81
N ILE A 54 -7.20 -1.29 3.93
CA ILE A 54 -6.07 -1.95 4.57
C ILE A 54 -6.51 -2.34 5.98
N ASP A 55 -6.38 -3.60 6.34
CA ASP A 55 -6.63 -4.08 7.70
C ASP A 55 -5.37 -3.99 8.56
N HIS A 56 -5.50 -3.39 9.75
CA HIS A 56 -4.36 -3.18 10.65
C HIS A 56 -3.68 -4.49 11.07
N ILE A 57 -4.44 -5.55 11.32
CA ILE A 57 -3.93 -6.81 11.88
C ILE A 57 -3.45 -7.74 10.77
N ASN A 58 -4.22 -7.84 9.69
CA ASN A 58 -3.93 -8.80 8.63
C ASN A 58 -2.88 -8.27 7.65
N ASP A 59 -2.90 -6.97 7.35
CA ASP A 59 -2.07 -6.40 6.29
C ASP A 59 -0.83 -5.67 6.84
N LEU A 60 -0.94 -5.07 8.04
CA LEU A 60 0.10 -4.18 8.59
C LEU A 60 0.85 -4.72 9.81
N LYS A 61 0.57 -5.95 10.23
CA LYS A 61 1.23 -6.58 11.39
C LYS A 61 2.67 -6.95 11.08
N CYS A 62 3.56 -6.47 11.94
CA CYS A 62 4.97 -6.81 11.90
C CYS A 62 5.19 -8.21 12.49
N SER A 63 6.13 -8.99 11.94
CA SER A 63 6.53 -10.25 12.55
C SER A 63 7.46 -9.99 13.73
N ASN A 64 7.20 -10.65 14.87
CA ASN A 64 7.99 -10.49 16.09
C ASN A 64 9.27 -11.34 16.09
N ASN A 65 9.60 -12.03 14.99
CA ASN A 65 10.74 -12.93 14.94
C ASN A 65 12.05 -12.18 14.64
N ASN A 66 12.56 -11.40 15.61
CA ASN A 66 13.93 -10.87 15.81
C ASN A 66 14.75 -10.30 14.62
N ASN A 67 14.22 -10.30 13.40
CA ASN A 67 14.75 -9.68 12.21
C ASN A 67 13.76 -8.60 11.78
N GLN A 68 14.29 -7.43 11.43
CA GLN A 68 13.54 -6.26 11.01
C GLN A 68 12.45 -6.63 9.99
N SER A 69 11.19 -6.41 10.37
CA SER A 69 10.05 -6.73 9.51
C SER A 69 9.81 -5.60 8.53
N ASN A 70 9.89 -5.89 7.23
CA ASN A 70 9.55 -4.95 6.18
C ASN A 70 8.18 -5.31 5.60
N ILE A 71 7.27 -4.34 5.58
CA ILE A 71 5.99 -4.41 4.89
C ILE A 71 6.07 -3.44 3.73
N GLN A 72 5.70 -3.87 2.54
CA GLN A 72 5.74 -3.05 1.34
C GLN A 72 4.35 -2.95 0.71
N LEU A 73 3.90 -1.72 0.49
CA LEU A 73 2.75 -1.39 -0.32
C LEU A 73 3.23 -0.74 -1.62
N ASP A 74 2.83 -1.31 -2.75
CA ASP A 74 3.09 -0.73 -4.07
C ASP A 74 1.77 -0.28 -4.70
N PHE A 75 1.63 1.02 -4.92
CA PHE A 75 0.50 1.64 -5.60
C PHE A 75 0.86 1.86 -7.06
N PHE A 76 0.00 1.44 -7.97
CA PHE A 76 0.17 1.69 -9.41
C PHE A 76 -0.90 2.67 -9.85
N MET A 77 -0.47 3.85 -10.31
CA MET A 77 -1.35 4.96 -10.62
C MET A 77 -1.71 5.00 -12.11
N SER A 78 -2.89 5.55 -12.42
CA SER A 78 -3.44 5.70 -13.76
C SER A 78 -4.16 7.04 -13.93
N SER A 79 -4.17 7.57 -15.16
CA SER A 79 -4.96 8.73 -15.56
C SER A 79 -6.44 8.41 -15.77
N THR A 80 -6.80 7.13 -15.83
CA THR A 80 -8.18 6.67 -16.00
C THR A 80 -8.62 5.84 -14.80
N PRO A 81 -9.87 5.98 -14.32
CA PRO A 81 -10.37 5.12 -13.26
C PRO A 81 -10.37 3.66 -13.72
N LEU A 82 -10.09 2.74 -12.78
CA LEU A 82 -10.28 1.33 -13.06
C LEU A 82 -11.79 1.09 -13.22
N LEU A 83 -12.21 0.78 -14.43
CA LEU A 83 -13.58 0.33 -14.67
C LEU A 83 -13.66 -1.10 -14.12
N LEU A 84 -14.21 -1.22 -12.92
CA LEU A 84 -14.65 -2.49 -12.34
C LEU A 84 -15.83 -3.01 -13.17
N TYR A 85 -15.58 -3.45 -14.41
CA TYR A 85 -16.56 -4.26 -15.12
C TYR A 85 -16.49 -5.68 -14.56
N ASP A 86 -17.66 -6.13 -14.16
CA ASP A 86 -17.97 -7.32 -13.38
C ASP A 86 -17.22 -8.58 -13.86
N LYS A 87 -16.64 -9.29 -12.89
CA LYS A 87 -16.32 -10.72 -13.04
C LYS A 87 -17.47 -11.55 -12.47
#